data_AF-A0A843SUQ2-F1
#
_entry.id   AF-A0A843SUQ2-F1
#
_cell.length_a   1.000
_cell.length_b   1.000
_cell.length_c   1.000
_cell.angle_alpha   90.00
_cell.angle_beta   90.00
_cell.angle_gamma   90.00
#
_symmetry.space_group_name_H-M   'P 1'
#
loop_
_entity.id
_entity.type
_entity.pdbx_description
1 polymer ?
#
loop_
_entity_poly.entity_id
_entity_poly.type
_entity_poly.pdbx_seq_one_letter_code
_entity_poly.pdbx_strand_id
1 'polypeptide(L)'
;MARRAASSEARPRSRHSPPVIRLAAVIALACLISYSNGLAGPFIYDDELSIVENRHIRALGNVRDVLSAEQDSPTAGRPLVNLSFAINYATSGLDVRAYHTTNLIIHLLCALAVFGVIRRTLELPQLEGRLAARPEHLACAAALLWAVHPLNSEVVEYVTQRTESMMALFYLTTLYASVRAFGHRGRAGWQAAAVAACALGMACKESMATAPAVVLLYDRVYVFGSFKDAFLKRWRFYLALSSTWLLLAALMSSNPRGESAGFTSGVHPWTYLLNQTVIIAAYLRRVLWPRSLVAGYGWMQPLTLGDVVPYALLLAAVLTLVLVALIRKPKLGFLGAWFFIVLAPTSSVVPIPIEVGAERRMYLPLVALVMLGVLGASNVFDRVERRFAGTRDR
;
A
#
# COMPACT_ATOMS: atom_id res chain seq x y z
N MET A 1 38.06 48.28 4.92
CA MET A 1 38.89 47.06 4.83
C MET A 1 38.75 46.35 6.17
N ALA A 2 38.27 45.12 6.35
CA ALA A 2 38.24 43.95 5.49
C ALA A 2 36.97 43.10 5.79
N ARG A 3 36.27 42.68 4.74
CA ARG A 3 35.22 41.65 4.82
C ARG A 3 35.91 40.29 4.83
N ARG A 4 35.68 39.50 5.88
CA ARG A 4 36.03 38.07 5.91
C ARG A 4 35.16 37.34 4.89
N ALA A 5 35.76 36.94 3.78
CA ALA A 5 35.18 35.99 2.85
C ALA A 5 35.14 34.63 3.54
N ALA A 6 33.94 34.14 3.86
CA ALA A 6 33.73 32.76 4.24
C ALA A 6 33.99 31.90 3.00
N SER A 7 35.08 31.14 3.05
CA SER A 7 35.40 30.09 2.09
C SER A 7 34.28 29.06 2.06
N SER A 8 33.56 29.03 0.94
CA SER A 8 32.69 27.92 0.55
C SER A 8 33.56 26.68 0.37
N GLU A 9 33.70 25.87 1.41
CA GLU A 9 34.26 24.53 1.29
C GLU A 9 33.34 23.69 0.40
N ALA A 10 33.88 23.36 -0.78
CA ALA A 10 33.25 22.49 -1.74
C ALA A 10 32.99 21.11 -1.12
N ARG A 11 31.72 20.67 -1.13
CA ARG A 11 31.33 19.30 -0.77
C ARG A 11 32.12 18.30 -1.64
N PRO A 12 32.81 17.30 -1.06
CA PRO A 12 33.60 16.37 -1.84
C PRO A 12 32.71 15.38 -2.61
N ARG A 13 32.94 15.37 -3.94
CA ARG A 13 32.78 14.31 -4.96
C ARG A 13 31.54 13.41 -4.89
N SER A 14 30.67 13.62 -5.88
CA SER A 14 29.61 12.74 -6.33
C SER A 14 30.08 11.29 -6.49
N ARG A 15 29.66 10.40 -5.60
CA ARG A 15 29.50 8.98 -5.98
C ARG A 15 28.42 8.98 -7.07
N HIS A 16 28.74 8.49 -8.26
CA HIS A 16 27.78 8.40 -9.36
C HIS A 16 26.60 7.52 -8.92
N SER A 17 25.47 8.13 -8.55
CA SER A 17 24.21 7.38 -8.34
C SER A 17 23.92 6.63 -9.64
N PRO A 18 23.57 5.33 -9.59
CA PRO A 18 23.15 4.62 -10.78
C PRO A 18 21.95 5.36 -11.39
N PRO A 19 21.86 5.44 -12.73
CA PRO A 19 20.73 6.10 -13.35
C PRO A 19 19.45 5.41 -12.90
N VAL A 20 18.46 6.20 -12.48
CA VAL A 20 17.17 5.74 -11.93
C VAL A 20 16.51 4.66 -12.80
N ILE A 21 16.69 4.76 -14.12
CA ILE A 21 16.21 3.79 -15.11
C ILE A 21 16.79 2.39 -14.88
N ARG A 22 18.08 2.25 -14.52
CA ARG A 22 18.67 0.94 -14.23
C ARG A 22 18.04 0.29 -13.00
N LEU A 23 17.78 1.06 -11.94
CA LEU A 23 17.12 0.54 -10.73
C LEU A 23 15.68 0.12 -11.03
N ALA A 24 14.95 0.93 -11.81
CA ALA A 24 13.61 0.58 -12.26
C ALA A 24 13.59 -0.69 -13.12
N ALA A 25 14.59 -0.88 -14.00
CA ALA A 25 14.73 -2.09 -14.80
C ALA A 25 15.00 -3.34 -13.95
N VAL A 26 15.81 -3.22 -12.88
CA VAL A 26 16.03 -4.33 -11.93
C VAL A 26 14.74 -4.70 -11.22
N ILE A 27 13.93 -3.72 -10.79
CA ILE A 27 12.60 -3.98 -10.21
C ILE A 27 11.70 -4.68 -11.21
N ALA A 28 11.64 -4.20 -12.45
CA ALA A 28 10.82 -4.80 -13.49
C ALA A 28 11.21 -6.26 -13.78
N LEU A 29 12.50 -6.52 -13.92
CA LEU A 29 13.00 -7.87 -14.17
C LEU A 29 12.69 -8.81 -13.01
N ALA A 30 12.88 -8.35 -11.77
CA ALA A 30 12.55 -9.13 -10.58
C ALA A 30 11.06 -9.49 -10.51
N CYS A 31 10.15 -8.53 -10.79
CA CYS A 31 8.71 -8.81 -10.87
C CYS A 31 8.40 -9.86 -11.95
N LEU A 32 8.93 -9.68 -13.16
CA LEU A 32 8.66 -10.59 -14.27
C LEU A 32 9.10 -12.01 -13.96
N ILE A 33 10.32 -12.19 -13.41
CA ILE A 33 10.83 -13.50 -13.04
C ILE A 33 9.94 -14.15 -11.97
N SER A 34 9.65 -13.41 -10.88
CA SER A 34 8.96 -13.96 -9.71
C SER A 34 7.52 -14.43 -9.98
N TYR A 35 6.83 -13.82 -10.95
CA TYR A 35 5.41 -14.11 -11.23
C TYR A 35 5.17 -14.76 -12.60
N SER A 36 6.24 -15.03 -13.37
CA SER A 36 6.14 -15.63 -14.71
C SER A 36 5.45 -16.99 -14.71
N ASN A 37 5.65 -17.79 -13.66
CA ASN A 37 5.03 -19.10 -13.49
C ASN A 37 3.52 -19.03 -13.22
N GLY A 38 3.01 -17.90 -12.72
CA GLY A 38 1.60 -17.69 -12.42
C GLY A 38 0.74 -17.28 -13.62
N LEU A 39 1.35 -16.95 -14.77
CA LEU A 39 0.63 -16.40 -15.93
C LEU A 39 -0.40 -17.37 -16.54
N ALA A 40 -0.23 -18.67 -16.34
CA ALA A 40 -1.14 -19.69 -16.88
C ALA A 40 -2.07 -20.29 -15.81
N GLY A 41 -2.17 -19.65 -14.63
CA GLY A 41 -3.14 -20.05 -13.61
C GLY A 41 -4.58 -19.97 -14.15
N PRO A 42 -5.50 -20.82 -13.68
CA PRO A 42 -6.92 -20.70 -14.03
C PRO A 42 -7.58 -19.55 -13.28
N PHE A 43 -8.76 -19.14 -13.73
CA PHE A 43 -9.67 -18.34 -12.90
C PHE A 43 -10.07 -19.12 -11.66
N ILE A 44 -10.05 -18.47 -10.50
CA ILE A 44 -10.36 -19.08 -9.20
C ILE A 44 -11.27 -18.18 -8.37
N TYR A 45 -12.07 -18.79 -7.49
CA TYR A 45 -12.89 -18.07 -6.50
C TYR A 45 -13.76 -16.96 -7.13
N ASP A 46 -13.59 -15.71 -6.69
CA ASP A 46 -14.34 -14.54 -7.14
C ASP A 46 -14.16 -14.24 -8.64
N ASP A 47 -13.15 -14.83 -9.30
CA ASP A 47 -12.94 -14.66 -10.73
C ASP A 47 -14.13 -15.19 -11.54
N GLU A 48 -14.81 -16.23 -11.03
CA GLU A 48 -15.99 -16.79 -11.68
C GLU A 48 -17.09 -15.72 -11.80
N LEU A 49 -17.51 -15.15 -10.66
CA LEU A 49 -18.55 -14.11 -10.60
C LEU A 49 -18.08 -12.76 -11.18
N SER A 50 -16.79 -12.45 -11.08
CA SER A 50 -16.26 -11.15 -11.51
C SER A 50 -15.94 -11.10 -13.00
N ILE A 51 -15.69 -12.26 -13.64
CA ILE A 51 -15.14 -12.35 -15.00
C ILE A 51 -15.86 -13.38 -15.86
N VAL A 52 -16.02 -14.62 -15.40
CA VAL A 52 -16.50 -15.74 -16.23
C VAL A 52 -18.02 -15.73 -16.40
N GLU A 53 -18.76 -15.36 -15.37
CA GLU A 53 -20.22 -15.27 -15.38
C GLU A 53 -20.70 -13.82 -15.54
N ASN A 54 -19.80 -12.85 -15.37
CA ASN A 54 -20.13 -11.43 -15.37
C ASN A 54 -20.59 -10.93 -16.76
N ARG A 55 -21.90 -10.81 -16.95
CA ARG A 55 -22.49 -10.25 -18.19
C ARG A 55 -22.16 -8.75 -18.39
N HIS A 56 -21.89 -8.01 -17.31
CA HIS A 56 -21.68 -6.56 -17.36
C HIS A 56 -20.36 -6.16 -18.01
N ILE A 57 -19.42 -7.10 -18.16
CA ILE A 57 -18.13 -6.85 -18.82
C ILE A 57 -18.12 -7.24 -20.31
N ARG A 58 -19.22 -7.81 -20.82
CA ARG A 58 -19.29 -8.39 -22.17
C ARG A 58 -19.42 -7.36 -23.29
N ALA A 59 -19.95 -6.17 -23.00
CA ALA A 59 -20.22 -5.13 -23.98
C ALA A 59 -19.68 -3.77 -23.52
N LEU A 60 -18.45 -3.43 -23.91
CA LEU A 60 -17.78 -2.18 -23.52
C LEU A 60 -18.54 -0.92 -23.95
N GLY A 61 -19.34 -1.00 -25.01
CA GLY A 61 -20.19 0.10 -25.49
C GLY A 61 -21.33 0.49 -24.53
N ASN A 62 -21.72 -0.42 -23.62
CA ASN A 62 -22.72 -0.11 -22.60
C ASN A 62 -22.04 0.35 -21.30
N VAL A 63 -21.60 1.61 -21.29
CA VAL A 63 -20.85 2.21 -20.18
C VAL A 63 -21.63 2.14 -18.86
N ARG A 64 -22.96 2.28 -18.90
CA ARG A 64 -23.80 2.21 -17.69
C ARG A 64 -23.69 0.84 -17.01
N ASP A 65 -23.79 -0.22 -17.80
CA ASP A 65 -23.71 -1.60 -17.29
C ASP A 65 -22.30 -1.92 -16.81
N VAL A 66 -21.26 -1.50 -17.55
CA VAL A 66 -19.86 -1.70 -17.17
C VAL A 66 -19.51 -1.01 -15.85
N LEU A 67 -20.06 0.17 -15.58
CA LEU A 67 -19.81 0.90 -14.33
C LEU A 67 -20.74 0.44 -13.19
N SER A 68 -21.75 -0.37 -13.48
CA SER A 68 -22.74 -0.83 -12.49
C SER A 68 -22.74 -2.35 -12.47
N ALA A 69 -21.68 -2.94 -11.90
CA ALA A 69 -21.57 -4.38 -11.73
C ALA A 69 -22.76 -4.94 -10.95
N GLU A 70 -23.07 -6.22 -11.18
CA GLU A 70 -24.19 -6.90 -10.53
C GLU A 70 -24.07 -6.83 -8.99
N GLN A 71 -25.22 -6.70 -8.31
CA GLN A 71 -25.29 -6.65 -6.85
C GLN A 71 -24.69 -7.93 -6.26
N ASP A 72 -24.09 -7.80 -5.08
CA ASP A 72 -23.37 -8.86 -4.37
C ASP A 72 -22.21 -9.54 -5.13
N SER A 73 -21.87 -9.06 -6.33
CA SER A 73 -20.63 -9.45 -6.99
C SER A 73 -19.41 -8.87 -6.27
N PRO A 74 -18.24 -9.52 -6.35
CA PRO A 74 -16.99 -9.02 -5.77
C PRO A 74 -16.54 -7.65 -6.34
N THR A 75 -17.10 -7.22 -7.48
CA THR A 75 -16.88 -5.92 -8.13
C THR A 75 -18.03 -4.91 -7.92
N ALA A 76 -19.11 -5.26 -7.22
CA ALA A 76 -20.24 -4.36 -6.93
C ALA A 76 -19.78 -3.08 -6.22
N GLY A 77 -20.14 -1.89 -6.70
CA GLY A 77 -19.64 -0.63 -6.12
C GLY A 77 -18.14 -0.33 -6.36
N ARG A 78 -17.46 -1.14 -7.20
CA ARG A 78 -16.06 -0.95 -7.64
C ARG A 78 -16.01 -0.74 -9.16
N PRO A 79 -16.58 0.36 -9.68
CA PRO A 79 -16.82 0.55 -11.11
C PRO A 79 -15.55 0.52 -11.96
N LEU A 80 -14.41 1.02 -11.43
CA LEU A 80 -13.17 1.03 -12.20
C LEU A 80 -12.54 -0.36 -12.32
N VAL A 81 -12.74 -1.23 -11.33
CA VAL A 81 -12.29 -2.62 -11.41
C VAL A 81 -13.11 -3.34 -12.48
N ASN A 82 -14.44 -3.19 -12.47
CA ASN A 82 -15.31 -3.80 -13.46
C ASN A 82 -15.02 -3.28 -14.88
N LEU A 83 -14.79 -1.97 -15.03
CA LEU A 83 -14.32 -1.38 -16.29
C LEU A 83 -13.00 -1.98 -16.76
N SER A 84 -12.04 -2.21 -15.85
CA SER A 84 -10.77 -2.83 -16.22
C SER A 84 -10.95 -4.26 -16.74
N PHE A 85 -11.90 -5.02 -16.20
CA PHE A 85 -12.23 -6.36 -16.71
C PHE A 85 -12.97 -6.30 -18.04
N ALA A 86 -13.86 -5.33 -18.25
CA ALA A 86 -14.53 -5.11 -19.53
C ALA A 86 -13.54 -4.75 -20.65
N ILE A 87 -12.56 -3.88 -20.36
CA ILE A 87 -11.48 -3.56 -21.30
C ILE A 87 -10.67 -4.81 -21.62
N ASN A 88 -10.32 -5.61 -20.60
CA ASN A 88 -9.55 -6.84 -20.78
C ASN A 88 -10.33 -7.88 -21.59
N TYR A 89 -11.63 -8.04 -21.33
CA TYR A 89 -12.49 -8.97 -22.06
C TYR A 89 -12.65 -8.56 -23.53
N ALA A 90 -12.80 -7.26 -23.80
CA ALA A 90 -12.89 -6.75 -25.16
C ALA A 90 -11.63 -7.00 -26.01
N THR A 91 -10.46 -7.13 -25.39
CA THR A 91 -9.19 -7.36 -26.09
C THR A 91 -8.82 -8.84 -26.22
N SER A 92 -9.15 -9.68 -25.24
CA SER A 92 -8.67 -11.06 -25.17
C SER A 92 -9.72 -12.12 -24.84
N GLY A 93 -11.00 -11.75 -24.73
CA GLY A 93 -12.05 -12.66 -24.27
C GLY A 93 -11.72 -13.22 -22.89
N LEU A 94 -11.85 -14.54 -22.69
CA LEU A 94 -11.50 -15.24 -21.45
C LEU A 94 -10.08 -15.84 -21.44
N ASP A 95 -9.14 -15.33 -22.26
CA ASP A 95 -7.75 -15.77 -22.18
C ASP A 95 -7.12 -15.33 -20.84
N VAL A 96 -7.03 -16.27 -19.90
CA VAL A 96 -6.55 -16.06 -18.54
C VAL A 96 -5.14 -15.45 -18.49
N ARG A 97 -4.29 -15.75 -19.49
CA ARG A 97 -2.93 -15.19 -19.56
C ARG A 97 -2.94 -13.68 -19.70
N ALA A 98 -3.88 -13.14 -20.46
CA ALA A 98 -4.03 -11.70 -20.63
C ALA A 98 -4.46 -11.01 -19.32
N TYR A 99 -5.28 -11.68 -18.51
CA TYR A 99 -5.71 -11.15 -17.20
C TYR A 99 -4.57 -11.14 -16.19
N HIS A 100 -3.80 -12.22 -16.07
CA HIS A 100 -2.61 -12.25 -15.20
C HIS A 100 -1.54 -11.27 -15.68
N THR A 101 -1.34 -11.14 -16.99
CA THR A 101 -0.40 -10.14 -17.56
C THR A 101 -0.80 -8.73 -17.15
N THR A 102 -2.09 -8.40 -17.21
CA THR A 102 -2.60 -7.09 -16.77
C THR A 102 -2.36 -6.87 -15.27
N ASN A 103 -2.61 -7.88 -14.42
CA ASN A 103 -2.32 -7.80 -12.99
C ASN A 103 -0.82 -7.60 -12.72
N LEU A 104 0.04 -8.31 -13.43
CA LEU A 104 1.49 -8.19 -13.31
C LEU A 104 1.99 -6.78 -13.72
N ILE A 105 1.40 -6.20 -14.78
CA ILE A 105 1.68 -4.81 -15.17
C ILE A 105 1.28 -3.85 -14.04
N ILE A 106 0.09 -4.00 -13.45
CA ILE A 106 -0.37 -3.16 -12.35
C ILE A 106 0.55 -3.34 -11.13
N HIS A 107 0.94 -4.57 -10.80
CA HIS A 107 1.88 -4.85 -9.71
C HIS A 107 3.24 -4.19 -9.93
N LEU A 108 3.77 -4.25 -11.15
CA LEU A 108 5.00 -3.55 -11.52
C LEU A 108 4.84 -2.03 -11.35
N LEU A 109 3.75 -1.44 -11.80
CA LEU A 109 3.47 -0.02 -11.60
C LEU A 109 3.40 0.34 -10.10
N CYS A 110 2.82 -0.53 -9.26
CA CYS A 110 2.85 -0.37 -7.80
C CYS A 110 4.28 -0.41 -7.26
N ALA A 111 5.11 -1.36 -7.68
CA ALA A 111 6.50 -1.48 -7.24
C ALA A 111 7.32 -0.22 -7.62
N LEU A 112 7.12 0.31 -8.82
CA LEU A 112 7.72 1.56 -9.27
C LEU A 112 7.19 2.77 -8.49
N ALA A 113 5.91 2.78 -8.11
CA ALA A 113 5.33 3.81 -7.26
C ALA A 113 5.87 3.74 -5.83
N VAL A 114 6.05 2.55 -5.24
CA VAL A 114 6.73 2.34 -3.94
C VAL A 114 8.14 2.90 -4.00
N PHE A 115 8.91 2.53 -5.03
CA PHE A 115 10.26 3.08 -5.25
C PHE A 115 10.24 4.62 -5.34
N GLY A 116 9.30 5.17 -6.12
CA GLY A 116 9.12 6.62 -6.28
C GLY A 116 8.80 7.33 -4.98
N VAL A 117 7.84 6.84 -4.20
CA VAL A 117 7.42 7.40 -2.90
C VAL A 117 8.58 7.36 -1.92
N ILE A 118 9.23 6.20 -1.73
CA ILE A 118 10.31 6.05 -0.75
C ILE A 118 11.49 6.93 -1.15
N ARG A 119 11.90 6.93 -2.42
CA ARG A 119 12.99 7.78 -2.90
C ARG A 119 12.70 9.26 -2.64
N ARG A 120 11.50 9.74 -2.99
CA ARG A 120 11.10 11.14 -2.75
C ARG A 120 11.02 11.48 -1.28
N THR A 121 10.58 10.54 -0.45
CA THR A 121 10.57 10.71 1.01
C THR A 121 12.00 10.89 1.51
N LEU A 122 12.92 10.00 1.15
CA LEU A 122 14.32 10.04 1.58
C LEU A 122 15.09 11.26 1.04
N GLU A 123 14.65 11.85 -0.07
CA GLU A 123 15.17 13.11 -0.63
C GLU A 123 14.68 14.38 0.11
N LEU A 124 13.74 14.26 1.06
CA LEU A 124 13.22 15.43 1.78
C LEU A 124 14.32 16.10 2.62
N PRO A 125 14.39 17.45 2.66
CA PRO A 125 15.36 18.19 3.47
C PRO A 125 15.25 17.89 4.97
N GLN A 126 14.13 17.36 5.46
CA GLN A 126 13.97 17.02 6.86
C GLN A 126 14.67 15.70 7.23
N LEU A 127 15.08 14.90 6.25
CA LEU A 127 15.72 13.59 6.42
C LEU A 127 17.24 13.63 6.25
N GLU A 128 17.87 14.81 6.38
CA GLU A 128 19.32 14.96 6.28
C GLU A 128 20.07 14.03 7.24
N GLY A 129 21.24 13.57 6.79
CA GLY A 129 22.07 12.63 7.51
C GLY A 129 22.30 11.34 6.72
N ARG A 130 22.69 10.27 7.41
CA ARG A 130 23.16 9.01 6.79
C ARG A 130 22.13 8.34 5.89
N LEU A 131 20.84 8.45 6.20
CA LEU A 131 19.75 7.90 5.38
C LEU A 131 19.58 8.60 4.03
N ALA A 132 19.99 9.87 3.94
CA ALA A 132 19.98 10.65 2.71
C ALA A 132 21.23 10.43 1.84
N ALA A 133 22.20 9.62 2.29
CA ALA A 133 23.43 9.40 1.54
C ALA A 133 23.26 8.44 0.34
N ARG A 134 22.23 7.58 0.36
CA ARG A 134 21.93 6.59 -0.69
C ARG A 134 20.41 6.35 -0.85
N PRO A 135 19.60 7.41 -1.08
CA PRO A 135 18.14 7.30 -1.09
C PRO A 135 17.63 6.34 -2.17
N GLU A 136 18.29 6.28 -3.32
CA GLU A 136 17.90 5.43 -4.44
C GLU A 136 18.13 3.95 -4.15
N HIS A 137 19.23 3.61 -3.45
CA HIS A 137 19.52 2.23 -3.09
C HIS A 137 18.58 1.69 -2.01
N LEU A 138 18.29 2.49 -0.98
CA LEU A 138 17.32 2.11 0.06
C LEU A 138 15.91 1.97 -0.52
N ALA A 139 15.50 2.91 -1.38
CA ALA A 139 14.21 2.84 -2.06
C ALA A 139 14.13 1.62 -3.00
N CYS A 140 15.20 1.32 -3.75
CA CYS A 140 15.25 0.16 -4.63
C CYS A 140 15.19 -1.14 -3.83
N ALA A 141 15.96 -1.26 -2.75
CA ALA A 141 15.93 -2.43 -1.88
C ALA A 141 14.52 -2.66 -1.28
N ALA A 142 13.87 -1.61 -0.78
CA ALA A 142 12.53 -1.71 -0.24
C ALA A 142 11.48 -2.09 -1.31
N ALA A 143 11.54 -1.47 -2.49
CA ALA A 143 10.63 -1.79 -3.59
C ALA A 143 10.84 -3.22 -4.13
N LEU A 144 12.10 -3.65 -4.27
CA LEU A 144 12.44 -5.02 -4.69
C LEU A 144 11.93 -6.04 -3.70
N LEU A 145 12.29 -5.90 -2.43
CA LEU A 145 11.88 -6.83 -1.37
C LEU A 145 10.37 -6.88 -1.24
N TRP A 146 9.68 -5.74 -1.35
CA TRP A 146 8.22 -5.71 -1.36
C TRP A 146 7.65 -6.41 -2.58
N ALA A 147 8.11 -6.07 -3.79
CA ALA A 147 7.56 -6.61 -5.02
C ALA A 147 7.64 -8.14 -5.11
N VAL A 148 8.76 -8.73 -4.69
CA VAL A 148 8.96 -10.18 -4.74
C VAL A 148 8.52 -10.90 -3.47
N HIS A 149 7.97 -10.19 -2.48
CA HIS A 149 7.57 -10.81 -1.22
C HIS A 149 6.40 -11.78 -1.46
N PRO A 150 6.48 -13.04 -1.00
CA PRO A 150 5.44 -14.04 -1.30
C PRO A 150 4.02 -13.66 -0.83
N LEU A 151 3.86 -12.86 0.24
CA LEU A 151 2.55 -12.30 0.65
C LEU A 151 1.82 -11.50 -0.45
N ASN A 152 2.52 -11.06 -1.49
CA ASN A 152 1.90 -10.36 -2.61
C ASN A 152 1.36 -11.31 -3.69
N SER A 153 1.63 -12.63 -3.62
CA SER A 153 1.18 -13.60 -4.63
C SER A 153 -0.33 -13.58 -4.79
N GLU A 154 -1.08 -13.53 -3.69
CA GLU A 154 -2.55 -13.47 -3.75
C GLU A 154 -3.04 -12.25 -4.53
N VAL A 155 -2.37 -11.09 -4.44
CA VAL A 155 -2.79 -9.90 -5.21
C VAL A 155 -2.47 -9.99 -6.70
N VAL A 156 -1.39 -10.70 -7.04
CA VAL A 156 -0.91 -10.80 -8.42
C VAL A 156 -1.60 -11.95 -9.17
N GLU A 157 -1.72 -13.11 -8.53
CA GLU A 157 -2.21 -14.35 -9.14
C GLU A 157 -3.73 -14.49 -9.03
N TYR A 158 -4.37 -14.10 -7.92
CA TYR A 158 -5.84 -14.14 -7.85
C TYR A 158 -6.41 -12.94 -8.64
N VAL A 159 -6.98 -13.20 -9.82
CA VAL A 159 -7.22 -12.16 -10.83
C VAL A 159 -8.11 -11.03 -10.29
N THR A 160 -9.16 -11.36 -9.55
CA THR A 160 -10.11 -10.41 -8.96
C THR A 160 -9.47 -9.49 -7.93
N GLN A 161 -8.33 -9.90 -7.34
CA GLN A 161 -7.53 -9.02 -6.47
C GLN A 161 -6.77 -7.94 -7.25
N ARG A 162 -7.00 -7.83 -8.56
CA ARG A 162 -6.89 -6.57 -9.31
C ARG A 162 -7.54 -5.39 -8.57
N THR A 163 -8.61 -5.66 -7.83
CA THR A 163 -9.22 -4.70 -6.89
C THR A 163 -8.21 -4.10 -5.91
N GLU A 164 -7.40 -4.94 -5.25
CA GLU A 164 -6.40 -4.52 -4.28
C GLU A 164 -5.24 -3.81 -4.97
N SER A 165 -4.73 -4.36 -6.08
CA SER A 165 -3.58 -3.77 -6.79
C SER A 165 -3.90 -2.43 -7.45
N MET A 166 -5.08 -2.25 -8.04
CA MET A 166 -5.52 -0.96 -8.60
C MET A 166 -5.72 0.08 -7.50
N MET A 167 -6.39 -0.28 -6.40
CA MET A 167 -6.52 0.65 -5.25
C MET A 167 -5.14 1.05 -4.74
N ALA A 168 -4.23 0.10 -4.57
CA ALA A 168 -2.87 0.37 -4.11
C ALA A 168 -2.07 1.25 -5.08
N LEU A 169 -2.21 1.07 -6.39
CA LEU A 169 -1.57 1.94 -7.38
C LEU A 169 -2.04 3.39 -7.22
N PHE A 170 -3.36 3.58 -7.09
CA PHE A 170 -3.94 4.91 -6.87
C PHE A 170 -3.57 5.49 -5.51
N TYR A 171 -3.51 4.68 -4.46
CA TYR A 171 -3.05 5.06 -3.12
C TYR A 171 -1.62 5.60 -3.15
N LEU A 172 -0.71 4.83 -3.74
CA LEU A 172 0.71 5.20 -3.87
C LEU A 172 0.87 6.42 -4.78
N THR A 173 0.04 6.57 -5.82
CA THR A 173 0.03 7.74 -6.70
C THR A 173 -0.46 8.98 -5.96
N THR A 174 -1.52 8.88 -5.14
CA THR A 174 -1.99 9.97 -4.26
C THR A 174 -0.88 10.44 -3.34
N LEU A 175 -0.16 9.52 -2.70
CA LEU A 175 0.96 9.84 -1.83
C LEU A 175 2.14 10.44 -2.61
N TYR A 176 2.53 9.84 -3.73
CA TYR A 176 3.62 10.37 -4.57
C TYR A 176 3.32 11.80 -5.02
N ALA A 177 2.11 12.05 -5.54
CA ALA A 177 1.68 13.36 -5.98
C ALA A 177 1.56 14.35 -4.81
N SER A 178 1.09 13.93 -3.64
CA SER A 178 1.01 14.79 -2.45
C SER A 178 2.39 15.24 -1.96
N VAL A 179 3.41 14.38 -2.09
CA VAL A 179 4.83 14.71 -1.81
C VAL A 179 5.39 15.65 -2.88
N ARG A 180 5.10 15.40 -4.16
CA ARG A 180 5.55 16.27 -5.26
C ARG A 180 4.97 17.68 -5.19
N ALA A 181 3.77 17.83 -4.62
CA ALA A 181 3.11 19.11 -4.42
C ALA A 181 3.85 20.06 -3.46
N PHE A 182 4.87 19.61 -2.73
CA PHE A 182 5.72 20.50 -1.93
C PHE A 182 6.71 21.32 -2.77
N GLY A 183 6.97 20.92 -4.02
CA GLY A 183 7.76 21.73 -4.94
C GLY A 183 7.00 22.99 -5.40
N HIS A 184 7.72 24.11 -5.58
CA HIS A 184 7.12 25.36 -6.05
C HIS A 184 6.54 25.26 -7.47
N ARG A 185 7.16 24.47 -8.35
CA ARG A 185 6.69 24.28 -9.73
C ARG A 185 5.64 23.17 -9.80
N GLY A 186 4.47 23.49 -10.35
CA GLY A 186 3.41 22.52 -10.60
C GLY A 186 2.63 22.07 -9.36
N ARG A 187 2.73 22.78 -8.23
CA ARG A 187 2.02 22.45 -6.97
C ARG A 187 0.55 22.14 -7.19
N ALA A 188 -0.19 23.02 -7.87
CA ALA A 188 -1.62 22.84 -8.11
C ALA A 188 -1.91 21.58 -8.96
N GLY A 189 -1.10 21.35 -10.00
CA GLY A 189 -1.21 20.14 -10.83
C GLY A 189 -0.96 18.86 -10.04
N TRP A 190 0.04 18.84 -9.15
CA TRP A 190 0.29 17.68 -8.27
C TRP A 190 -0.81 17.48 -7.23
N GLN A 191 -1.38 18.55 -6.69
CA GLN A 191 -2.53 18.44 -5.78
C GLN A 191 -3.76 17.89 -6.50
N ALA A 192 -4.05 18.39 -7.70
CA ALA A 192 -5.13 17.88 -8.53
C ALA A 192 -4.92 16.40 -8.89
N ALA A 193 -3.70 16.02 -9.28
CA ALA A 193 -3.35 14.63 -9.56
C ALA A 193 -3.52 13.73 -8.32
N ALA A 194 -3.15 14.21 -7.13
CA ALA A 194 -3.34 13.45 -5.89
C ALA A 194 -4.83 13.23 -5.57
N VAL A 195 -5.68 14.26 -5.75
CA VAL A 195 -7.13 14.18 -5.53
C VAL A 195 -7.80 13.29 -6.57
N ALA A 196 -7.42 13.42 -7.85
CA ALA A 196 -7.92 12.57 -8.93
C ALA A 196 -7.57 11.10 -8.67
N ALA A 197 -6.30 10.79 -8.39
CA ALA A 197 -5.88 9.45 -7.99
C ALA A 197 -6.65 8.97 -6.75
N CYS A 198 -6.91 9.87 -5.79
CA CYS A 198 -7.66 9.51 -4.59
C CYS A 198 -9.07 9.04 -4.94
N ALA A 199 -9.79 9.81 -5.75
CA ALA A 199 -11.13 9.47 -6.22
C ALA A 199 -11.16 8.17 -7.05
N LEU A 200 -10.18 7.97 -7.94
CA LEU A 200 -10.06 6.72 -8.71
C LEU A 200 -9.81 5.51 -7.78
N GLY A 201 -8.99 5.65 -6.74
CA GLY A 201 -8.80 4.60 -5.74
C GLY A 201 -10.08 4.27 -4.96
N MET A 202 -10.90 5.29 -4.62
CA MET A 202 -12.19 5.09 -3.94
C MET A 202 -13.15 4.26 -4.81
N ALA A 203 -13.06 4.43 -6.13
CA ALA A 203 -13.81 3.67 -7.12
C ALA A 203 -13.24 2.26 -7.39
N CYS A 204 -12.13 1.89 -6.73
CA CYS A 204 -11.53 0.56 -6.79
C CYS A 204 -11.79 -0.25 -5.53
N LYS A 205 -11.55 0.31 -4.34
CA LYS A 205 -11.73 -0.41 -3.06
C LYS A 205 -11.92 0.54 -1.89
N GLU A 206 -12.71 0.10 -0.92
CA GLU A 206 -13.11 0.83 0.28
C GLU A 206 -11.91 1.17 1.18
N SER A 207 -10.85 0.34 1.19
CA SER A 207 -9.62 0.61 1.95
C SER A 207 -8.94 1.94 1.57
N MET A 208 -9.23 2.48 0.38
CA MET A 208 -8.77 3.80 -0.03
C MET A 208 -9.24 4.92 0.89
N ALA A 209 -10.31 4.71 1.68
CA ALA A 209 -10.80 5.64 2.69
C ALA A 209 -9.71 6.15 3.65
N THR A 210 -8.65 5.37 3.84
CA THR A 210 -7.53 5.69 4.74
C THR A 210 -6.50 6.67 4.13
N ALA A 211 -6.49 6.86 2.80
CA ALA A 211 -5.48 7.66 2.12
C ALA A 211 -5.41 9.13 2.60
N PRO A 212 -6.53 9.87 2.79
CA PRO A 212 -6.47 11.25 3.29
C PRO A 212 -5.83 11.35 4.69
N ALA A 213 -6.12 10.40 5.58
CA ALA A 213 -5.55 10.36 6.93
C ALA A 213 -4.05 10.08 6.89
N VAL A 214 -3.61 9.17 6.02
CA VAL A 214 -2.19 8.85 5.85
C VAL A 214 -1.42 10.01 5.21
N VAL A 215 -2.01 10.74 4.25
CA VAL A 215 -1.37 11.95 3.69
C VAL A 215 -1.22 13.04 4.76
N LEU A 216 -2.24 13.27 5.59
CA LEU A 216 -2.15 14.22 6.70
C LEU A 216 -1.08 13.81 7.72
N LEU A 217 -1.02 12.51 8.08
CA LEU A 217 -0.02 11.98 8.99
C LEU A 217 1.40 12.06 8.39
N TYR A 218 1.55 11.80 7.10
CA TYR A 218 2.81 11.95 6.37
C TYR A 218 3.29 13.41 6.45
N ASP A 219 2.43 14.37 6.13
CA ASP A 219 2.74 15.80 6.15
C ASP A 219 3.12 16.27 7.56
N ARG A 220 2.40 15.79 8.58
CA ARG A 220 2.71 16.00 10.00
C ARG A 220 4.12 15.52 10.35
N VAL A 221 4.51 14.34 9.89
CA VAL A 221 5.74 13.66 10.33
C VAL A 221 6.96 14.13 9.55
N TYR A 222 6.84 14.28 8.23
CA TYR A 222 7.97 14.50 7.34
C TYR A 222 8.16 15.96 6.94
N VAL A 223 7.14 16.82 7.05
CA VAL A 223 7.22 18.19 6.52
C VAL A 223 6.98 19.28 7.55
N PHE A 224 5.89 19.21 8.33
CA PHE A 224 5.45 20.34 9.14
C PHE A 224 5.75 20.23 10.64
N GLY A 225 6.00 19.03 11.18
CA GLY A 225 6.34 18.85 12.60
C GLY A 225 5.18 19.01 13.58
N SER A 226 4.01 19.51 13.16
CA SER A 226 2.77 19.55 13.93
C SER A 226 1.52 19.40 13.04
N PHE A 227 0.39 18.94 13.60
CA PHE A 227 -0.85 18.80 12.83
C PHE A 227 -1.46 20.18 12.54
N LYS A 228 -1.32 21.11 13.50
CA LYS A 228 -1.74 22.49 13.36
C LYS A 228 -1.07 23.16 12.16
N ASP A 229 0.24 23.05 12.04
CA ASP A 229 0.99 23.65 10.92
C ASP A 229 0.65 23.00 9.59
N ALA A 230 0.49 21.68 9.57
CA ALA A 230 0.07 20.95 8.39
C ALA A 230 -1.29 21.45 7.91
N PHE A 231 -2.28 21.55 8.81
CA PHE A 231 -3.63 21.98 8.50
C PHE A 231 -3.65 23.45 8.05
N LEU A 232 -3.06 24.37 8.79
CA LEU A 232 -3.03 25.80 8.44
C LEU A 232 -2.43 26.04 7.03
N LYS A 233 -1.43 25.25 6.63
CA LYS A 233 -0.75 25.41 5.34
C LYS A 233 -1.39 24.66 4.16
N ARG A 234 -2.17 23.60 4.42
CA ARG A 234 -2.73 22.71 3.37
C ARG A 234 -4.21 22.34 3.56
N TRP A 235 -4.99 23.02 4.41
CA TRP A 235 -6.37 22.61 4.71
C TRP A 235 -7.25 22.42 3.47
N ARG A 236 -7.14 23.29 2.45
CA ARG A 236 -7.91 23.16 1.18
C ARG A 236 -7.61 21.86 0.45
N PHE A 237 -6.34 21.43 0.51
CA PHE A 237 -5.91 20.18 -0.09
C PHE A 237 -6.43 18.96 0.68
N TYR A 238 -6.40 19.00 2.01
CA TYR A 238 -6.98 17.92 2.81
C TYR A 238 -8.50 17.85 2.65
N LEU A 239 -9.18 19.00 2.59
CA LEU A 239 -10.62 19.05 2.32
C LEU A 239 -10.94 18.44 0.95
N ALA A 240 -10.16 18.76 -0.08
CA ALA A 240 -10.34 18.18 -1.41
C ALA A 240 -10.02 16.67 -1.47
N LEU A 241 -9.05 16.19 -0.68
CA LEU A 241 -8.82 14.74 -0.53
C LEU A 241 -9.99 14.07 0.19
N SER A 242 -10.42 14.62 1.33
CA SER A 242 -11.52 14.08 2.13
C SER A 242 -12.86 14.16 1.41
N SER A 243 -13.08 15.11 0.50
CA SER A 243 -14.32 15.14 -0.30
C SER A 243 -14.46 13.93 -1.23
N THR A 244 -13.37 13.21 -1.52
CA THR A 244 -13.47 11.92 -2.25
C THR A 244 -14.17 10.82 -1.46
N TRP A 245 -14.33 10.96 -0.13
CA TRP A 245 -15.18 10.07 0.66
C TRP A 245 -16.65 10.16 0.27
N LEU A 246 -17.10 11.30 -0.28
CA LEU A 246 -18.47 11.42 -0.80
C LEU A 246 -18.71 10.49 -1.99
N LEU A 247 -17.70 10.32 -2.85
CA LEU A 247 -17.75 9.34 -3.95
C LEU A 247 -17.83 7.92 -3.39
N LEU A 248 -16.97 7.57 -2.42
CA LEU A 248 -17.03 6.25 -1.79
C LEU A 248 -18.39 5.99 -1.16
N ALA A 249 -18.92 6.95 -0.40
CA ALA A 249 -20.24 6.83 0.23
C ALA A 249 -21.35 6.64 -0.80
N ALA A 250 -21.33 7.36 -1.93
CA ALA A 250 -22.29 7.20 -3.01
C ALA A 250 -22.18 5.83 -3.70
N LEU A 251 -20.97 5.31 -3.90
CA LEU A 251 -20.76 3.98 -4.47
C LEU A 251 -21.25 2.86 -3.54
N MET A 252 -20.98 3.00 -2.24
CA MET A 252 -21.43 2.03 -1.23
C MET A 252 -22.94 2.06 -1.01
N SER A 253 -23.59 3.23 -1.10
CA SER A 253 -25.04 3.33 -0.94
C SER A 253 -25.82 2.84 -2.15
N SER A 254 -25.26 2.97 -3.36
CA SER A 254 -25.89 2.52 -4.61
C SER A 254 -25.73 1.02 -4.86
N ASN A 255 -24.71 0.39 -4.27
CA ASN A 255 -24.40 -1.03 -4.48
C ASN A 255 -24.11 -1.70 -3.12
N PRO A 256 -25.11 -1.81 -2.23
CA PRO A 256 -24.91 -2.39 -0.92
C PRO A 256 -24.48 -3.86 -1.05
N ARG A 257 -23.40 -4.22 -0.33
CA ARG A 257 -22.89 -5.60 -0.19
C ARG A 257 -23.24 -6.20 1.17
N GLY A 258 -24.43 -5.85 1.68
CA GLY A 258 -24.80 -6.01 3.08
C GLY A 258 -24.72 -7.45 3.59
N GLU A 259 -24.82 -8.43 2.70
CA GLU A 259 -24.71 -9.86 3.01
C GLU A 259 -23.26 -10.38 3.05
N SER A 260 -22.35 -9.80 2.25
CA SER A 260 -20.97 -10.29 2.10
C SER A 260 -19.94 -9.54 2.94
N ALA A 261 -20.17 -8.27 3.28
CA ALA A 261 -19.31 -7.48 4.16
C ALA A 261 -20.07 -6.34 4.85
N GLY A 262 -19.70 -6.04 6.10
CA GLY A 262 -20.26 -4.92 6.85
C GLY A 262 -20.96 -5.31 8.13
N PHE A 263 -21.56 -4.31 8.79
CA PHE A 263 -22.20 -4.48 10.09
C PHE A 263 -23.55 -5.20 10.04
N THR A 264 -24.09 -5.40 8.83
CA THR A 264 -25.33 -6.15 8.57
C THR A 264 -25.09 -7.63 8.26
N SER A 265 -23.83 -8.05 8.23
CA SER A 265 -23.40 -9.36 7.74
C SER A 265 -23.65 -10.53 8.74
N GLY A 266 -24.41 -10.29 9.80
CA GLY A 266 -24.74 -11.28 10.84
C GLY A 266 -23.61 -11.56 11.84
N VAL A 267 -22.41 -11.02 11.64
CA VAL A 267 -21.26 -11.20 12.54
C VAL A 267 -21.12 -10.04 13.50
N HIS A 268 -21.08 -10.36 14.79
CA HIS A 268 -20.84 -9.37 15.82
C HIS A 268 -19.40 -8.83 15.75
N PRO A 269 -19.17 -7.50 15.76
CA PRO A 269 -17.85 -6.89 15.65
C PRO A 269 -16.83 -7.39 16.68
N TRP A 270 -17.28 -7.78 17.87
CA TRP A 270 -16.42 -8.39 18.88
C TRP A 270 -15.83 -9.73 18.43
N THR A 271 -16.66 -10.63 17.89
CA THR A 271 -16.22 -11.93 17.35
C THR A 271 -15.23 -11.72 16.21
N TYR A 272 -15.51 -10.74 15.35
CA TYR A 272 -14.59 -10.34 14.29
C TYR A 272 -13.24 -9.89 14.87
N LEU A 273 -13.25 -8.96 15.83
CA LEU A 273 -12.05 -8.43 16.45
C LEU A 273 -11.19 -9.53 17.08
N LEU A 274 -11.78 -10.49 17.81
CA LEU A 274 -11.05 -11.61 18.40
C LEU A 274 -10.32 -12.43 17.32
N ASN A 275 -11.00 -12.78 16.23
CA ASN A 275 -10.37 -13.48 15.11
C ASN A 275 -9.25 -12.64 14.47
N GLN A 276 -9.49 -11.34 14.29
CA GLN A 276 -8.48 -10.45 13.70
C GLN A 276 -7.21 -10.36 14.56
N THR A 277 -7.29 -10.50 15.89
CA THR A 277 -6.06 -10.51 16.71
C THR A 277 -5.12 -11.66 16.35
N VAL A 278 -5.67 -12.86 16.13
CA VAL A 278 -4.91 -14.05 15.72
C VAL A 278 -4.35 -13.84 14.31
N ILE A 279 -5.18 -13.33 13.39
CA ILE A 279 -4.84 -13.16 11.98
C ILE A 279 -3.76 -12.09 11.79
N ILE A 280 -3.84 -10.93 12.46
CA ILE A 280 -2.82 -9.88 12.37
C ILE A 280 -1.48 -10.39 12.91
N ALA A 281 -1.48 -11.14 14.02
CA ALA A 281 -0.26 -11.77 14.51
C ALA A 281 0.32 -12.78 13.51
N ALA A 282 -0.56 -13.54 12.85
CA ALA A 282 -0.16 -14.48 11.81
C ALA A 282 0.40 -13.77 10.55
N TYR A 283 -0.11 -12.58 10.21
CA TYR A 283 0.48 -11.74 9.15
C TYR A 283 1.87 -11.25 9.53
N LEU A 284 2.06 -10.74 10.75
CA LEU A 284 3.38 -10.29 11.23
C LEU A 284 4.41 -11.43 11.16
N ARG A 285 4.01 -12.66 11.48
CA ARG A 285 4.87 -13.85 11.31
C ARG A 285 5.23 -14.09 9.84
N ARG A 286 4.25 -14.01 8.94
CA ARG A 286 4.46 -14.24 7.49
C ARG A 286 5.28 -13.16 6.80
N VAL A 287 5.32 -11.95 7.33
CA VAL A 287 6.25 -10.89 6.87
C VAL A 287 7.71 -11.30 7.08
N LEU A 288 8.01 -12.02 8.16
CA LEU A 288 9.38 -12.47 8.46
C LEU A 288 9.70 -13.83 7.84
N TRP A 289 8.72 -14.73 7.81
CA TRP A 289 8.87 -16.09 7.31
C TRP A 289 7.62 -16.53 6.53
N PRO A 290 7.52 -16.18 5.23
CA PRO A 290 6.36 -16.46 4.42
C PRO A 290 6.33 -17.94 3.99
N ARG A 291 5.99 -18.83 4.91
CA ARG A 291 5.79 -20.27 4.67
C ARG A 291 4.32 -20.64 4.82
N SER A 292 3.87 -21.62 4.03
CA SER A 292 2.50 -22.15 4.07
C SER A 292 1.46 -21.05 3.84
N LEU A 293 1.64 -20.32 2.74
CA LEU A 293 0.64 -19.38 2.25
C LEU A 293 -0.60 -20.16 1.81
N VAL A 294 -1.77 -19.58 2.03
CA VAL A 294 -3.06 -20.21 1.73
C VAL A 294 -3.98 -19.20 1.07
N ALA A 295 -4.73 -19.65 0.07
CA ALA A 295 -5.70 -18.79 -0.62
C ALA A 295 -6.97 -18.54 0.19
N GLY A 296 -7.30 -19.40 1.16
CA GLY A 296 -8.45 -19.24 2.05
C GLY A 296 -8.09 -19.53 3.50
N TYR A 297 -8.35 -18.56 4.38
CA TYR A 297 -8.15 -18.72 5.84
C TYR A 297 -9.36 -19.33 6.54
N GLY A 298 -10.43 -19.60 5.80
CA GLY A 298 -11.66 -20.19 6.30
C GLY A 298 -12.58 -19.21 7.01
N TRP A 299 -13.51 -19.79 7.76
CA TRP A 299 -14.62 -19.10 8.40
C TRP A 299 -14.21 -18.57 9.77
N MET A 300 -14.94 -17.56 10.25
CA MET A 300 -14.76 -17.08 11.61
C MET A 300 -14.98 -18.18 12.64
N GLN A 301 -14.10 -18.20 13.64
CA GLN A 301 -14.14 -19.14 14.73
C GLN A 301 -14.76 -18.48 15.98
N PRO A 302 -15.51 -19.23 16.81
CA PRO A 302 -16.07 -18.73 18.06
C PRO A 302 -14.98 -18.65 19.15
N LEU A 303 -13.98 -17.78 18.94
CA LEU A 303 -12.87 -17.61 19.88
C LEU A 303 -13.33 -16.92 21.16
N THR A 304 -12.74 -17.34 22.28
CA THR A 304 -12.88 -16.68 23.58
C THR A 304 -11.72 -15.71 23.83
N LEU A 305 -11.80 -14.92 24.90
CA LEU A 305 -10.68 -14.09 25.34
C LEU A 305 -9.44 -14.92 25.66
N GLY A 306 -9.62 -16.11 26.25
CA GLY A 306 -8.52 -17.03 26.61
C GLY A 306 -7.71 -17.45 25.39
N ASP A 307 -8.38 -17.72 24.27
CA ASP A 307 -7.75 -18.18 23.02
C ASP A 307 -6.87 -17.10 22.38
N VAL A 308 -7.16 -15.82 22.64
CA VAL A 308 -6.51 -14.70 21.97
C VAL A 308 -5.48 -13.96 22.82
N VAL A 309 -5.39 -14.23 24.14
CA VAL A 309 -4.49 -13.51 25.07
C VAL A 309 -3.07 -13.31 24.53
N PRO A 310 -2.32 -14.36 24.09
CA PRO A 310 -0.94 -14.15 23.64
C PRO A 310 -0.84 -13.23 22.42
N TYR A 311 -1.79 -13.32 21.50
CA TYR A 311 -1.84 -12.48 20.31
C TYR A 311 -2.26 -11.05 20.64
N ALA A 312 -3.26 -10.88 21.51
CA ALA A 312 -3.70 -9.58 21.99
C ALA A 312 -2.58 -8.83 22.74
N LEU A 313 -1.82 -9.52 23.59
CA LEU A 313 -0.65 -8.95 24.28
C LEU A 313 0.44 -8.55 23.29
N LEU A 314 0.74 -9.38 22.29
CA LEU A 314 1.68 -9.04 21.22
C LEU A 314 1.23 -7.77 20.48
N LEU A 315 -0.03 -7.71 20.05
CA LEU A 315 -0.55 -6.56 19.31
C LEU A 315 -0.60 -5.30 20.16
N ALA A 316 -0.96 -5.40 21.44
CA ALA A 316 -0.93 -4.28 22.39
C ALA A 316 0.51 -3.77 22.58
N ALA A 317 1.49 -4.66 22.69
CA ALA A 317 2.90 -4.28 22.79
C ALA A 317 3.38 -3.59 21.50
N VAL A 318 3.05 -4.12 20.33
CA VAL A 318 3.41 -3.52 19.04
C VAL A 318 2.73 -2.17 18.86
N LEU A 319 1.44 -2.05 19.14
CA LEU A 319 0.71 -0.79 19.08
C LEU A 319 1.29 0.25 20.04
N THR A 320 1.59 -0.15 21.28
CA THR A 320 2.25 0.72 22.26
C THR A 320 3.60 1.22 21.74
N LEU A 321 4.41 0.33 21.16
CA LEU A 321 5.69 0.71 20.56
C LEU A 321 5.50 1.71 19.41
N VAL A 322 4.49 1.52 18.56
CA VAL A 322 4.16 2.46 17.48
C VAL A 322 3.75 3.82 18.02
N LEU A 323 2.88 3.88 19.04
CA LEU A 323 2.45 5.13 19.66
C LEU A 323 3.60 5.87 20.33
N VAL A 324 4.46 5.15 21.06
CA VAL A 324 5.69 5.72 21.65
C VAL A 324 6.64 6.21 20.56
N ALA A 325 6.80 5.44 19.47
CA ALA A 325 7.63 5.83 18.34
C ALA A 325 7.06 7.06 17.61
N LEU A 326 5.75 7.23 17.49
CA LEU A 326 5.15 8.44 16.91
C LEU A 326 5.50 9.71 17.69
N ILE A 327 5.74 9.59 18.99
CA ILE A 327 6.14 10.70 19.85
C ILE A 327 7.67 10.89 19.82
N ARG A 328 8.43 9.81 20.04
CA ARG A 328 9.89 9.85 20.25
C ARG A 328 10.70 9.81 18.96
N LYS A 329 10.22 9.11 17.93
CA LYS A 329 10.86 8.90 16.62
C LYS A 329 9.80 8.95 15.51
N PRO A 330 9.11 10.08 15.30
CA PRO A 330 7.88 10.17 14.50
C PRO A 330 7.98 9.56 13.10
N LYS A 331 9.15 9.66 12.46
CA LYS A 331 9.45 9.07 11.14
C LYS A 331 9.36 7.53 11.15
N LEU A 332 9.89 6.87 12.17
CA LEU A 332 9.74 5.42 12.35
C LEU A 332 8.33 5.07 12.83
N GLY A 333 7.76 5.90 13.72
CA GLY A 333 6.38 5.74 14.16
C GLY A 333 5.37 5.79 13.01
N PHE A 334 5.61 6.60 11.98
CA PHE A 334 4.80 6.64 10.75
C PHE A 334 4.72 5.30 10.05
N LEU A 335 5.83 4.55 9.96
CA LEU A 335 5.83 3.23 9.31
C LEU A 335 4.98 2.22 10.11
N GLY A 336 5.05 2.27 11.45
CA GLY A 336 4.15 1.48 12.29
C GLY A 336 2.69 1.91 12.19
N ALA A 337 2.42 3.21 12.15
CA ALA A 337 1.07 3.76 12.02
C ALA A 337 0.45 3.43 10.65
N TRP A 338 1.24 3.47 9.59
CA TRP A 338 0.84 3.04 8.25
C TRP A 338 0.28 1.62 8.27
N PHE A 339 0.99 0.69 8.89
CA PHE A 339 0.56 -0.70 9.01
C PHE A 339 -0.84 -0.80 9.62
N PHE A 340 -1.06 -0.17 10.78
CA PHE A 340 -2.37 -0.24 11.45
C PHE A 340 -3.47 0.53 10.72
N ILE A 341 -3.18 1.75 10.23
CA ILE A 341 -4.18 2.60 9.57
C ILE A 341 -4.70 1.95 8.29
N VAL A 342 -3.79 1.43 7.45
CA VAL A 342 -4.17 0.83 6.16
C VAL A 342 -4.87 -0.51 6.33
N LEU A 343 -4.50 -1.27 7.37
CA LEU A 343 -5.09 -2.58 7.66
C LEU A 343 -6.43 -2.49 8.41
N ALA A 344 -6.71 -1.37 9.09
CA ALA A 344 -7.89 -1.20 9.94
C ALA A 344 -9.24 -1.42 9.26
N PRO A 345 -9.51 -0.93 8.02
CA PRO A 345 -10.81 -1.15 7.39
C PRO A 345 -11.15 -2.62 7.25
N THR A 346 -10.20 -3.43 6.76
CA THR A 346 -10.42 -4.84 6.42
C THR A 346 -10.08 -5.80 7.54
N SER A 347 -9.38 -5.38 8.60
CA SER A 347 -8.95 -6.30 9.69
C SER A 347 -9.21 -5.74 11.08
N SER A 348 -10.09 -4.75 11.23
CA SER A 348 -10.49 -4.24 12.55
C SER A 348 -11.91 -3.69 12.61
N VAL A 349 -12.35 -2.98 11.55
CA VAL A 349 -13.59 -2.21 11.61
C VAL A 349 -14.75 -2.90 10.90
N VAL A 350 -14.54 -3.43 9.69
CA VAL A 350 -15.62 -3.96 8.84
C VAL A 350 -15.56 -5.50 8.84
N PRO A 351 -16.56 -6.19 9.43
CA PRO A 351 -16.61 -7.65 9.42
C PRO A 351 -16.81 -8.21 8.01
N ILE A 352 -16.14 -9.33 7.72
CA ILE A 352 -16.27 -10.12 6.49
C ILE A 352 -16.53 -11.57 6.90
N PRO A 353 -17.80 -12.04 6.92
CA PRO A 353 -18.19 -13.34 7.47
C PRO A 353 -17.45 -14.54 6.92
N ILE A 354 -17.34 -14.56 5.59
CA ILE A 354 -16.85 -15.69 4.80
C ILE A 354 -15.32 -15.75 4.75
N GLU A 355 -14.64 -14.73 5.27
CA GLU A 355 -13.19 -14.63 5.17
C GLU A 355 -12.56 -14.02 6.43
N VAL A 356 -12.11 -14.92 7.32
CA VAL A 356 -11.45 -14.53 8.57
C VAL A 356 -10.11 -13.81 8.34
N GLY A 357 -9.42 -14.12 7.24
CA GLY A 357 -8.16 -13.50 6.85
C GLY A 357 -7.84 -13.69 5.37
N ALA A 358 -6.98 -12.83 4.83
CA ALA A 358 -6.45 -12.92 3.48
C ALA A 358 -5.12 -12.18 3.37
N GLU A 359 -4.16 -12.78 2.68
CA GLU A 359 -2.79 -12.26 2.53
C GLU A 359 -2.77 -10.96 1.74
N ARG A 360 -3.67 -10.80 0.78
CA ARG A 360 -3.91 -9.56 0.04
C ARG A 360 -4.16 -8.33 0.91
N ARG A 361 -4.67 -8.48 2.14
CA ARG A 361 -4.87 -7.36 3.08
C ARG A 361 -3.53 -6.74 3.49
N MET A 362 -2.43 -7.50 3.35
CA MET A 362 -1.07 -7.05 3.66
C MET A 362 -0.39 -6.31 2.51
N TYR A 363 -0.98 -6.20 1.32
CA TYR A 363 -0.32 -5.65 0.14
C TYR A 363 0.29 -4.25 0.37
N LEU A 364 -0.53 -3.26 0.78
CA LEU A 364 -0.01 -1.94 1.17
C LEU A 364 0.66 -1.92 2.56
N PRO A 365 0.11 -2.55 3.63
CA PRO A 365 0.77 -2.56 4.95
C PRO A 365 2.21 -3.08 4.94
N LEU A 366 2.50 -4.06 4.08
CA LEU A 366 3.82 -4.67 3.92
C LEU A 366 4.89 -3.66 3.48
N VAL A 367 4.53 -2.60 2.72
CA VAL A 367 5.48 -1.56 2.30
C VAL A 367 6.22 -0.98 3.51
N ALA A 368 5.49 -0.68 4.58
CA ALA A 368 6.08 -0.06 5.76
C ALA A 368 6.95 -1.04 6.56
N LEU A 369 6.53 -2.30 6.68
CA LEU A 369 7.29 -3.33 7.39
C LEU A 369 8.58 -3.70 6.65
N VAL A 370 8.53 -3.83 5.33
CA VAL A 370 9.72 -4.02 4.48
C VAL A 370 10.67 -2.84 4.63
N MET A 371 10.16 -1.60 4.61
CA MET A 371 11.00 -0.42 4.80
C MET A 371 11.66 -0.39 6.20
N LEU A 372 10.95 -0.79 7.26
CA LEU A 372 11.54 -0.95 8.59
C LEU A 372 12.67 -1.99 8.58
N GLY A 373 12.46 -3.12 7.90
CA GLY A 373 13.49 -4.15 7.72
C GLY A 373 14.73 -3.63 6.98
N VAL A 374 14.55 -2.92 5.87
CA VAL A 374 15.64 -2.31 5.09
C VAL A 374 16.43 -1.30 5.92
N LEU A 375 15.74 -0.44 6.68
CA LEU A 375 16.39 0.51 7.59
C LEU A 375 17.16 -0.21 8.70
N GLY A 376 16.59 -1.28 9.26
CA GLY A 376 17.24 -2.13 10.24
C GLY A 376 18.53 -2.74 9.71
N ALA A 377 18.46 -3.39 8.55
CA ALA A 377 19.61 -4.01 7.88
C ALA A 377 20.70 -2.97 7.56
N SER A 378 20.35 -1.83 6.96
CA SER A 378 21.30 -0.76 6.67
C SER A 378 22.04 -0.28 7.91
N ASN A 379 21.34 -0.12 9.04
CA ASN A 379 21.96 0.30 10.29
C ASN A 379 22.93 -0.76 10.85
N VAL A 380 22.65 -2.05 10.65
CA VAL A 380 23.55 -3.14 11.06
C VAL A 380 24.80 -3.15 10.17
N PHE A 381 24.65 -3.10 8.85
CA PHE A 381 25.77 -3.04 7.92
C PHE A 381 26.71 -1.86 8.23
N ASP A 382 26.16 -0.67 8.48
CA ASP A 382 26.96 0.51 8.81
C ASP A 382 27.72 0.39 10.15
N ARG A 383 27.19 -0.38 11.11
CA ARG A 383 27.89 -0.64 12.39
C ARG A 383 29.03 -1.63 12.18
N VAL A 384 28.81 -2.65 11.36
CA VAL A 384 29.81 -3.65 11.02
C VAL A 384 30.96 -3.02 10.22
N GLU A 385 30.65 -2.24 9.18
CA GLU A 385 31.65 -1.55 8.36
C GLU A 385 32.55 -0.62 9.21
N ARG A 386 31.96 0.15 10.14
CA ARG A 386 32.74 1.01 11.05
C ARG A 386 33.66 0.23 11.98
N ARG A 387 33.23 -0.94 12.44
CA ARG A 387 34.05 -1.81 13.31
C ARG A 387 35.27 -2.36 12.56
N PHE A 388 35.11 -2.70 11.28
CA PHE A 388 36.19 -3.17 10.41
C PHE A 388 37.09 -2.04 9.90
N ALA A 389 36.56 -0.84 9.67
CA ALA A 389 37.37 0.32 9.30
C ALA A 389 38.24 0.80 10.47
N GLY A 390 37.68 0.86 11.69
CA GLY A 390 38.43 1.25 12.89
C GLY A 390 39.48 0.24 13.37
N THR A 391 39.54 -0.95 12.78
CA THR A 391 40.61 -1.95 13.01
C THR A 391 41.74 -1.90 11.98
N ARG A 392 41.61 -1.10 10.91
CA ARG A 392 42.68 -0.89 9.90
C ARG A 392 43.61 0.30 10.21
N ASP A 393 43.22 1.18 11.12
CA ASP A 393 44.01 2.35 11.56
C ASP A 393 44.75 2.10 12.90
N ARG A 394 44.92 0.83 13.30
CA ARG A 394 45.80 0.38 14.39
C ARG A 394 46.73 -0.68 13.84
#